data_AF-A0ABD0YWT0-F1
#
_entry.id   AF-A0ABD0YWT0-F1
#
_cell.length_a   1.000
_cell.length_b   1.000
_cell.length_c   1.000
_cell.angle_alpha   90.00
_cell.angle_beta   90.00
_cell.angle_gamma   90.00
#
_symmetry.space_group_name_H-M   'P 1'
#
loop_
_entity.id
_entity.type
_entity.pdbx_description
1 polymer ?
#
loop_
_entity_poly.entity_id
_entity_poly.type
_entity_poly.pdbx_seq_one_letter_code
_entity_poly.pdbx_strand_id
1 'polypeptide(L)'
;MASREIVASKLSVKVNRSEGFHVDLEDYLSGLLLLASELSRFAVNSVTSGDYQRPIQISQFVNELNSGFRLLNFKNDGLRKKFDGLKYDLKKIEEVVYDLSIRGLKPGPIETSANVDDQISNIKTESQISDTKNEDDQKMDM
;
A
#
# COMPACT_ATOMS: atom_id res chain seq x y z
N MET A 1 0.94 -2.12 -7.17
CA MET A 1 0.48 -1.32 -8.34
C MET A 1 -0.63 -2.09 -9.03
N ALA A 2 -1.74 -1.44 -9.42
CA ALA A 2 -2.79 -2.12 -10.19
C ALA A 2 -2.30 -2.34 -11.62
N SER A 3 -2.31 -3.58 -12.13
CA SER A 3 -1.88 -3.87 -13.50
C SER A 3 -2.93 -3.41 -14.52
N ARG A 4 -2.54 -3.30 -15.80
CA ARG A 4 -3.46 -2.90 -16.88
C ARG A 4 -4.65 -3.84 -16.98
N GLU A 5 -4.46 -5.12 -16.71
CA GLU A 5 -5.51 -6.15 -16.71
C GLU A 5 -6.52 -5.90 -15.59
N ILE A 6 -6.05 -5.53 -14.39
CA ILE A 6 -6.91 -5.16 -13.26
C ILE A 6 -7.71 -3.91 -13.59
N VAL A 7 -7.08 -2.89 -14.17
CA VAL A 7 -7.76 -1.65 -14.58
C VAL A 7 -8.82 -1.93 -15.63
N ALA A 8 -8.50 -2.74 -16.65
CA ALA A 8 -9.44 -3.13 -17.69
C ALA A 8 -10.64 -3.89 -17.12
N SER A 9 -10.39 -4.84 -16.19
CA SER A 9 -11.45 -5.55 -15.48
C SER A 9 -12.36 -4.62 -14.68
N LYS A 10 -11.80 -3.63 -13.97
CA LYS A 10 -12.56 -2.67 -13.18
C LYS A 10 -13.40 -1.73 -14.04
N LEU A 11 -12.92 -1.37 -15.22
CA LEU A 11 -13.64 -0.53 -16.18
C LEU A 11 -14.60 -1.34 -17.08
N SER A 12 -14.67 -2.66 -16.94
CA SER A 12 -15.46 -3.56 -17.80
C SER A 12 -15.08 -3.47 -19.29
N VAL A 13 -13.80 -3.28 -19.56
CA VAL A 13 -13.23 -3.14 -20.91
C VAL A 13 -12.19 -4.23 -21.18
N LYS A 14 -11.83 -4.41 -22.45
CA LYS A 14 -10.87 -5.44 -22.85
C LYS A 14 -9.44 -4.93 -22.79
N VAL A 15 -8.49 -5.87 -22.84
CA VAL A 15 -7.05 -5.57 -22.87
C VAL A 15 -6.53 -5.59 -24.30
N ASN A 16 -7.09 -6.49 -25.12
CA ASN A 16 -6.72 -6.68 -26.52
C ASN A 16 -7.68 -5.95 -27.45
N ARG A 17 -7.11 -5.28 -28.46
CA ARG A 17 -7.87 -4.56 -29.48
C ARG A 17 -8.82 -5.45 -30.30
N SER A 18 -8.46 -6.73 -30.48
CA SER A 18 -9.26 -7.71 -31.21
C SER A 18 -10.57 -8.08 -30.51
N GLU A 19 -10.69 -7.84 -29.20
CA GLU A 19 -11.84 -8.24 -28.40
C GLU A 19 -12.86 -7.11 -28.23
N GLY A 20 -12.60 -5.91 -28.78
CA GLY A 20 -13.49 -4.76 -28.75
C GLY A 20 -12.86 -3.50 -28.15
N PHE A 21 -13.68 -2.71 -27.44
CA PHE A 21 -13.20 -1.51 -26.75
C PHE A 21 -12.21 -1.90 -25.64
N HIS A 22 -11.01 -1.33 -25.69
CA HIS A 22 -9.87 -1.77 -24.89
C HIS A 22 -9.09 -0.60 -24.30
N VAL A 23 -8.35 -0.88 -23.23
CA VAL A 23 -7.41 0.08 -22.63
C VAL A 23 -6.09 0.00 -23.38
N ASP A 24 -5.80 1.07 -24.14
CA ASP A 24 -4.50 1.20 -24.78
C ASP A 24 -3.41 1.38 -23.72
N LEU A 25 -2.20 0.93 -24.05
CA LEU A 25 -1.04 1.08 -23.18
C LEU A 25 -0.74 2.55 -22.92
N GLU A 26 -0.91 3.41 -23.92
CA GLU A 26 -0.68 4.85 -23.80
C GLU A 26 -1.64 5.51 -22.79
N ASP A 27 -2.91 5.12 -22.80
CA ASP A 27 -3.91 5.63 -21.87
C ASP A 27 -3.62 5.18 -20.44
N TYR A 28 -3.23 3.91 -20.27
CA TYR A 28 -2.82 3.38 -18.97
C TYR A 28 -1.59 4.13 -18.41
N LEU A 29 -0.55 4.32 -19.22
CA LEU A 29 0.65 5.05 -18.82
C LEU A 29 0.36 6.53 -18.55
N SER A 30 -0.49 7.16 -19.37
CA SER A 30 -0.98 8.52 -19.12
C SER A 30 -1.71 8.63 -17.78
N GLY A 31 -2.54 7.65 -17.44
CA GLY A 31 -3.25 7.59 -16.16
C GLY A 31 -2.30 7.45 -14.97
N LEU A 32 -1.22 6.68 -15.10
CA LEU A 32 -0.20 6.57 -14.06
C LEU A 32 0.55 7.89 -13.81
N LEU A 33 0.80 8.67 -14.87
CA LEU A 33 1.42 10.00 -14.71
C LEU A 33 0.48 10.97 -13.99
N LEU A 34 -0.83 10.94 -14.31
CA LEU A 34 -1.83 11.73 -13.59
C LEU A 34 -1.92 11.33 -12.11
N LEU A 35 -1.84 10.03 -11.82
CA LEU A 35 -1.78 9.53 -10.45
C LEU A 35 -0.58 10.10 -9.68
N ALA A 36 0.60 10.18 -10.29
CA ALA A 36 1.78 10.73 -9.64
C ALA A 36 1.59 12.21 -9.24
N SER A 37 0.94 13.01 -10.10
CA SER A 37 0.60 14.40 -9.79
C SER A 37 -0.39 14.52 -8.62
N GLU A 38 -1.41 13.66 -8.58
CA GLU A 38 -2.36 13.63 -7.45
C GLU A 38 -1.69 13.14 -6.15
N LEU A 39 -0.75 12.20 -6.23
CA LEU A 39 0.04 11.76 -5.08
C LEU A 39 0.92 12.88 -4.51
N SER A 40 1.48 13.75 -5.36
CA SER A 40 2.22 14.93 -4.92
C SER A 40 1.34 15.88 -4.11
N ARG A 41 0.09 16.10 -4.55
CA ARG A 41 -0.90 16.87 -3.78
C ARG A 41 -1.30 16.17 -2.48
N PHE A 42 -1.51 14.86 -2.53
CA PHE A 42 -1.89 14.06 -1.38
C PHE A 42 -0.77 14.03 -0.31
N ALA A 43 0.50 14.01 -0.70
CA ALA A 43 1.63 14.08 0.23
C ALA A 43 1.58 15.35 1.09
N VAL A 44 1.33 16.52 0.48
CA VAL A 44 1.18 17.79 1.21
C VAL A 44 -0.01 17.72 2.17
N ASN A 45 -1.17 17.28 1.68
CA ASN A 45 -2.38 17.17 2.51
C ASN A 45 -2.22 16.18 3.68
N SER A 46 -1.43 15.12 3.48
CA SER A 46 -1.13 14.13 4.53
C SER A 46 -0.35 14.77 5.67
N VAL A 47 0.68 15.58 5.36
CA VAL A 47 1.43 16.34 6.36
C VAL A 47 0.54 17.32 7.11
N THR A 48 -0.33 18.05 6.40
CA THR A 48 -1.30 18.96 7.02
C THR A 48 -2.27 18.24 7.95
N SER A 49 -2.61 16.99 7.64
CA SER A 49 -3.48 16.14 8.46
C SER A 49 -2.75 15.44 9.61
N GLY A 50 -1.43 15.65 9.76
CA GLY A 50 -0.61 15.04 10.81
C GLY A 50 -0.05 13.65 10.48
N ASP A 51 -0.25 13.13 9.27
CA ASP A 51 0.32 11.86 8.82
C ASP A 51 1.67 12.10 8.13
N TYR A 52 2.75 11.85 8.88
CA TYR A 52 4.13 12.01 8.39
C TYR A 52 4.72 10.73 7.80
N GLN A 53 4.03 9.59 7.90
CA GLN A 53 4.47 8.35 7.25
C GLN A 53 4.15 8.35 5.75
N ARG A 54 2.94 8.83 5.39
CA ARG A 54 2.46 8.81 4.00
C ARG A 54 3.39 9.49 2.99
N PRO A 55 3.94 10.68 3.23
CA PRO A 55 4.84 11.32 2.28
C PRO A 55 6.09 10.50 1.96
N ILE A 56 6.60 9.74 2.94
CA ILE A 56 7.77 8.86 2.78
C ILE A 56 7.40 7.69 1.86
N GLN A 57 6.26 7.03 2.12
CA GLN A 57 5.76 5.93 1.29
C GLN A 57 5.47 6.40 -0.15
N ILE A 58 4.88 7.59 -0.30
CA ILE A 58 4.60 8.20 -1.60
C ILE A 58 5.90 8.49 -2.35
N SER A 59 6.91 9.05 -1.67
CA SER A 59 8.21 9.34 -2.27
C SER A 59 8.89 8.09 -2.83
N GLN A 60 8.87 6.98 -2.09
CA GLN A 60 9.39 5.69 -2.55
C GLN A 60 8.64 5.20 -3.78
N PHE A 61 7.30 5.19 -3.72
CA PHE A 61 6.46 4.72 -4.82
C PHE A 61 6.65 5.55 -6.10
N VAL A 62 6.69 6.88 -6.01
CA VAL A 62 6.87 7.75 -7.20
C VAL A 62 8.29 7.62 -7.78
N ASN A 63 9.30 7.33 -6.95
CA ASN A 63 10.64 7.02 -7.42
C ASN A 63 10.72 5.69 -8.17
N GLU A 64 10.05 4.64 -7.68
CA GLU A 64 9.92 3.37 -8.40
C GLU A 64 9.21 3.56 -9.75
N LEU A 65 8.13 4.35 -9.75
CA LEU A 65 7.41 4.71 -10.98
C LEU A 65 8.32 5.43 -11.97
N ASN A 66 9.04 6.47 -11.53
CA ASN A 66 10.00 7.20 -12.36
C ASN A 66 11.06 6.28 -12.97
N SER A 67 11.58 5.35 -12.16
CA SER A 67 12.57 4.36 -12.61
C SER A 67 11.98 3.42 -13.67
N GLY A 68 10.74 2.97 -13.50
CA GLY A 68 10.01 2.20 -14.51
C GLY A 68 9.81 2.96 -15.82
N PHE A 69 9.41 4.23 -15.76
CA PHE A 69 9.23 5.06 -16.97
C PHE A 69 10.55 5.34 -17.69
N ARG A 70 11.68 5.43 -16.98
CA ARG A 70 13.02 5.58 -17.60
C ARG A 70 13.44 4.38 -18.45
N LEU A 71 12.92 3.18 -18.16
CA LEU A 71 13.16 1.98 -18.96
C LEU A 71 12.38 1.98 -20.28
N LEU A 72 11.33 2.80 -20.38
CA LEU A 72 10.48 2.88 -21.56
C LEU A 72 11.03 3.90 -22.56
N ASN A 73 11.24 3.48 -23.80
CA ASN A 73 11.58 4.42 -24.87
C ASN A 73 10.31 4.97 -25.53
N PHE A 74 9.86 6.14 -25.08
CA PHE A 74 8.70 6.82 -25.65
C PHE A 74 9.01 7.34 -27.06
N LYS A 75 8.34 6.76 -28.07
CA LYS A 75 8.33 7.29 -29.45
C LYS A 75 7.28 8.37 -29.68
N ASN A 76 6.30 8.50 -28.78
CA ASN A 76 5.20 9.47 -28.86
C ASN A 76 5.55 10.76 -28.12
N ASP A 77 5.30 11.92 -28.74
CA ASP A 77 5.56 13.26 -28.20
C ASP A 77 4.63 13.64 -27.03
N GLY A 78 3.38 13.16 -27.03
CA GLY A 78 2.38 13.49 -26.01
C GLY A 78 2.68 12.88 -24.64
N LEU A 79 2.93 11.57 -24.60
CA LEU A 79 3.28 10.88 -23.35
C LEU A 79 4.64 11.36 -22.81
N ARG A 80 5.58 11.70 -23.71
CA ARG A 80 6.89 12.24 -23.34
C ARG A 80 6.78 13.60 -22.63
N LYS A 81 5.95 14.51 -23.15
CA LYS A 81 5.67 15.80 -22.48
C LYS A 81 5.07 15.62 -21.09
N LYS A 82 4.15 14.66 -20.91
CA LYS A 82 3.59 14.36 -19.58
C LYS A 82 4.65 13.78 -18.65
N PHE A 83 5.50 12.88 -19.16
CA PHE A 83 6.60 12.31 -18.38
C PHE A 83 7.62 13.37 -17.96
N ASP A 84 7.91 14.35 -18.80
CA ASP A 84 8.76 15.49 -18.43
C ASP A 84 8.19 16.32 -17.26
N GLY A 85 6.88 16.25 -17.04
CA GLY A 85 6.19 16.83 -15.90
C GLY A 85 6.48 16.11 -14.57
N LEU A 86 6.72 14.80 -14.61
CA LEU A 86 6.91 13.95 -13.42
C LEU A 86 8.07 14.42 -12.53
N LYS A 87 9.12 15.01 -13.12
CA LYS A 87 10.27 15.53 -12.36
C LYS A 87 9.87 16.64 -11.38
N TYR A 88 8.85 17.44 -11.71
CA TYR A 88 8.37 18.51 -10.83
C TYR A 88 7.55 17.94 -9.68
N ASP A 89 6.72 16.92 -9.95
CA ASP A 89 5.96 16.21 -8.93
C ASP A 89 6.90 15.50 -7.94
N LEU A 90 7.95 14.86 -8.46
CA LEU A 90 8.97 14.19 -7.65
C LEU A 90 9.72 15.19 -6.77
N LYS A 91 10.21 16.29 -7.35
CA LYS A 91 10.89 17.35 -6.60
C LYS A 91 10.03 17.89 -5.45
N LYS A 92 8.74 18.12 -5.72
CA LYS A 92 7.80 18.60 -4.70
C LYS A 92 7.60 17.60 -3.56
N ILE A 93 7.51 16.30 -3.86
CA ILE A 93 7.40 15.25 -2.83
C ILE A 93 8.71 15.16 -2.02
N GLU A 94 9.86 15.24 -2.67
CA GLU A 94 11.17 15.23 -2.02
C GLU A 94 11.36 16.44 -1.08
N GLU A 95 10.92 17.62 -1.50
CA GLU A 95 10.90 18.82 -0.64
C GLU A 95 10.06 18.60 0.61
N VAL A 96 8.87 17.98 0.48
CA VAL A 96 8.03 17.63 1.64
C VAL A 96 8.73 16.65 2.58
N VAL A 97 9.37 15.60 2.05
CA VAL A 97 10.08 14.60 2.87
C VAL A 97 11.33 15.20 3.52
N TYR A 98 12.04 16.07 2.81
CA TYR A 98 13.16 16.83 3.36
C TYR A 98 12.71 17.69 4.55
N ASP A 99 11.61 18.41 4.36
CA ASP A 99 10.98 19.26 5.36
C ASP A 99 10.55 18.50 6.64
N LEU A 100 10.10 17.25 6.51
CA LEU A 100 9.81 16.38 7.65
C LEU A 100 11.10 15.91 8.34
N SER A 101 12.13 15.62 7.56
CA SER A 101 13.41 15.08 8.04
C SER A 101 14.16 16.12 8.88
N ILE A 102 14.24 17.37 8.42
CA ILE A 102 14.92 18.45 9.17
C ILE A 102 14.18 18.85 10.44
N ARG A 103 12.86 18.63 10.51
CA ARG A 103 12.04 18.91 11.70
C ARG A 103 12.00 17.74 12.69
N GLY A 104 12.65 16.62 12.38
CA GLY A 104 12.60 15.41 13.22
C GLY A 104 11.22 14.76 13.28
N LEU A 105 10.34 15.05 12.32
CA LEU A 105 8.99 14.49 12.22
C LEU A 105 8.95 13.19 11.41
N LYS A 106 10.12 12.73 10.95
CA LYS A 106 10.25 11.40 10.34
C LYS A 106 9.93 10.38 11.42
N PRO A 107 8.84 9.61 11.29
CA PRO A 107 8.55 8.64 12.32
C PRO A 107 9.61 7.53 12.22
N GLY A 108 10.00 7.00 13.38
CA GLY A 108 11.07 6.02 13.49
C GLY A 108 10.83 4.81 12.57
N PRO A 109 11.87 4.00 12.30
CA PRO A 109 11.68 2.72 11.62
C PRO A 109 10.53 2.00 12.32
N ILE A 110 9.53 1.58 11.57
CA ILE A 110 8.42 0.81 12.10
C ILE A 110 9.04 -0.49 12.64
N GLU A 111 9.34 -0.51 13.94
CA GLU A 111 9.60 -1.75 14.65
C GLU A 111 8.30 -2.52 14.57
N THR A 112 8.28 -3.47 13.64
CA THR A 112 7.20 -4.44 13.55
C THR A 112 7.27 -5.18 14.87
N SER A 113 6.32 -4.93 15.77
CA SER A 113 6.12 -5.68 17.00
C SER A 113 5.68 -7.10 16.65
N ALA A 114 6.60 -7.87 16.09
CA ALA A 114 6.57 -9.31 16.04
C ALA A 114 7.05 -9.81 17.42
N ASN A 115 6.17 -9.73 18.41
CA ASN A 115 6.29 -10.57 19.59
C ASN A 115 4.89 -11.11 19.93
N VAL A 116 4.46 -12.09 19.11
CA VAL A 116 3.22 -12.86 19.32
C VAL A 116 3.54 -14.29 19.80
N ASP A 117 4.81 -14.70 19.80
CA ASP A 117 5.18 -16.10 20.07
C ASP A 117 5.33 -16.45 21.57
N ASP A 118 5.46 -15.47 22.48
CA ASP A 118 5.67 -15.75 23.91
C ASP A 118 4.38 -15.93 24.76
N GLN A 119 3.18 -15.80 24.18
CA GLN A 119 1.92 -15.97 24.93
C GLN A 119 1.23 -17.34 24.78
N ILE A 120 1.71 -18.22 23.90
CA ILE A 120 1.08 -19.54 23.65
C ILE A 120 1.59 -20.63 24.62
N SER A 121 2.66 -20.38 25.37
CA SER A 121 3.22 -21.35 26.33
C SER A 121 2.43 -21.43 27.65
N ASN A 122 1.68 -20.40 28.04
CA ASN A 122 1.00 -20.34 29.34
C ASN A 122 -0.46 -20.82 29.35
N ILE A 123 -1.03 -21.19 28.19
CA ILE A 123 -2.45 -21.62 28.10
C ILE A 123 -2.59 -23.16 28.25
N LYS A 124 -1.49 -23.92 28.16
CA LYS A 124 -1.55 -25.41 28.18
C LYS A 124 -1.54 -26.05 29.57
N THR A 125 -1.52 -25.29 30.66
CA THR A 125 -1.34 -25.87 32.01
C THR A 125 -2.60 -25.91 32.87
N GLU A 126 -3.71 -25.29 32.48
CA GLU A 126 -4.91 -25.20 33.34
C GLU A 126 -6.15 -25.98 32.87
N SER A 127 -6.11 -26.71 31.76
CA SER A 127 -7.28 -27.45 31.25
C SER A 127 -7.33 -28.96 31.59
N GLN A 128 -6.59 -29.43 32.59
CA GLN A 128 -6.66 -30.83 33.05
C GLN A 128 -6.74 -31.00 34.57
N ILE A 129 -7.53 -30.20 35.29
CA ILE A 129 -8.01 -30.60 36.63
C ILE A 129 -9.42 -30.03 36.86
N SER A 130 -10.45 -30.74 36.41
CA SER A 130 -11.78 -30.78 37.05
C SER A 130 -12.79 -31.52 36.20
N ASP A 131 -12.65 -32.85 36.08
CA ASP A 131 -13.78 -33.72 35.70
C ASP A 131 -13.55 -35.12 36.26
N THR A 132 -13.89 -35.33 37.53
CA THR A 132 -14.45 -36.59 38.06
C THR A 132 -14.75 -36.43 39.55
N LYS A 133 -15.92 -35.87 39.89
CA LYS A 133 -16.72 -36.28 41.05
C LYS A 133 -18.17 -35.85 40.82
N ASN A 134 -19.05 -36.83 40.62
CA ASN A 134 -20.39 -36.96 41.21
C ASN A 134 -21.40 -37.58 40.25
N GLU A 135 -21.42 -38.91 40.19
CA GLU A 135 -22.65 -39.68 40.02
C GLU A 135 -22.59 -40.87 40.98
N ASP A 136 -23.49 -40.86 41.95
CA ASP A 136 -24.21 -42.01 42.55
C ASP A 136 -24.52 -41.77 44.03
N ASP A 137 -25.57 -40.99 44.25
CA ASP A 137 -26.33 -40.96 45.50
C ASP A 137 -27.77 -41.40 45.17
N GLN A 138 -28.03 -42.72 45.16
CA GLN A 138 -29.37 -43.30 45.44
C GLN A 138 -29.38 -44.84 45.49
N LYS A 139 -29.31 -45.41 46.70
CA LYS A 139 -30.12 -46.55 47.19
C LYS A 139 -29.92 -46.67 48.71
N MET A 140 -30.81 -46.05 49.50
CA MET A 140 -31.87 -46.68 50.31
C MET A 140 -31.37 -47.67 51.37
N ASP A 141 -31.49 -47.22 52.62
CA ASP A 141 -31.55 -48.04 53.84
C ASP A 141 -32.76 -49.01 53.84
N MET A 142 -32.55 -50.14 54.52
CA MET A 142 -33.47 -51.23 54.94
C MET A 142 -33.93 -52.27 53.92
#